data_AF-R9JGV1-F1
#
_entry.id   AF-R9JGV1-F1
#
_cell.length_a   1.000
_cell.length_b   1.000
_cell.length_c   1.000
_cell.angle_alpha   90.00
_cell.angle_beta   90.00
_cell.angle_gamma   90.00
#
_symmetry.space_group_name_H-M   'P 1'
#
loop_
_entity.id
_entity.type
_entity.pdbx_description
1 polymer ?
#
loop_
_entity_poly.entity_id
_entity_poly.type
_entity_poly.pdbx_seq_one_letter_code
_entity_poly.pdbx_strand_id
1 'polypeptide(L)'
;MTQTDFIIQNASSYTHEYSNFPNSLIQQHHFKDADDSVASLINEITDLKARGLYDLAAKKITENANILSHYNIDAETINAIEEEIRNVQIMGIQKHQCIYFDNEPEICCRNDVWLGE
;
A
#
# COMPACT_ATOMS: atom_id res chain seq x y z
N MET A 1 -7.60 12.88 -23.10
CA MET A 1 -7.64 12.27 -21.76
C MET A 1 -7.57 13.38 -20.75
N THR A 2 -8.68 13.63 -20.08
CA THR A 2 -8.72 14.50 -18.91
C THR A 2 -8.15 13.74 -17.70
N GLN A 3 -7.71 14.46 -16.67
CA GLN A 3 -7.21 13.85 -15.43
C GLN A 3 -8.27 12.95 -14.77
N THR A 4 -9.55 13.28 -14.99
CA THR A 4 -10.71 12.52 -14.53
C THR A 4 -10.83 11.16 -15.23
N ASP A 5 -10.59 11.09 -16.55
CA ASP A 5 -10.63 9.83 -17.31
C ASP A 5 -9.60 8.82 -16.79
N PHE A 6 -8.41 9.30 -16.39
CA PHE A 6 -7.34 8.45 -15.86
C PHE A 6 -7.68 7.87 -14.49
N ILE A 7 -8.35 8.64 -13.62
CA ILE A 7 -8.77 8.20 -12.29
C ILE A 7 -9.83 7.10 -12.41
N ILE A 8 -10.79 7.27 -13.32
CA ILE A 8 -11.94 6.36 -13.46
C ILE A 8 -11.53 5.05 -14.12
N GLN A 9 -10.64 5.10 -15.11
CA GLN A 9 -10.09 3.90 -15.75
C GLN A 9 -9.19 3.08 -14.80
N ASN A 10 -8.59 3.73 -13.79
CA ASN A 10 -7.78 3.08 -12.75
C ASN A 10 -8.56 2.67 -11.49
N ALA A 11 -9.80 3.15 -11.32
CA ALA A 11 -10.65 2.89 -10.16
C ALA A 11 -11.53 1.63 -10.30
N SER A 12 -11.36 0.85 -11.36
CA SER A 12 -12.34 -0.19 -11.75
C SER A 12 -12.29 -1.48 -10.91
N SER A 13 -11.27 -1.71 -10.07
CA SER A 13 -11.21 -2.90 -9.19
C SER A 13 -10.15 -2.79 -8.11
N TYR A 14 -10.44 -3.31 -6.91
CA TYR A 14 -9.45 -3.53 -5.86
C TYR A 14 -8.35 -4.46 -6.35
N THR A 15 -7.11 -4.20 -5.94
CA THR A 15 -5.97 -5.10 -6.14
C THR A 15 -5.71 -5.85 -4.83
N HIS A 16 -5.15 -7.06 -4.92
CA HIS A 16 -4.98 -7.96 -3.76
C HIS A 16 -3.62 -8.67 -3.76
N GLU A 17 -2.57 -8.01 -4.24
CA GLU A 17 -1.23 -8.63 -4.29
C GLU A 17 -0.59 -8.72 -2.89
N TYR A 18 -0.79 -7.67 -2.09
CA TYR A 18 -0.30 -7.45 -0.73
C TYR A 18 -1.42 -7.05 0.25
N SER A 19 -2.55 -6.57 -0.27
CA SER A 19 -3.73 -6.15 0.49
C SER A 19 -4.85 -7.19 0.45
N ASN A 20 -5.60 -7.31 1.56
CA ASN A 20 -6.83 -8.10 1.63
C ASN A 20 -8.08 -7.22 1.81
N PHE A 21 -7.95 -5.91 1.57
CA PHE A 21 -9.06 -4.97 1.62
C PHE A 21 -10.13 -5.31 0.57
N PRO A 22 -11.44 -5.16 0.87
CA PRO A 22 -12.04 -4.68 2.12
C PRO A 22 -12.34 -5.80 3.13
N ASN A 23 -11.86 -7.02 2.88
CA ASN A 23 -12.25 -8.22 3.63
C ASN A 23 -11.49 -8.38 4.96
N SER A 24 -10.44 -7.59 5.19
CA SER A 24 -9.70 -7.56 6.45
C SER A 24 -9.08 -6.20 6.71
N LEU A 25 -8.66 -5.95 7.96
CA LEU A 25 -7.94 -4.75 8.34
C LEU A 25 -6.46 -4.90 8.02
N ILE A 26 -5.84 -3.81 7.57
CA ILE A 26 -4.38 -3.73 7.46
C ILE A 26 -3.72 -4.01 8.81
N GLN A 27 -2.60 -4.73 8.80
CA GLN A 27 -1.79 -4.91 9.99
C GLN A 27 -1.28 -3.54 10.47
N GLN A 28 -1.54 -3.23 11.73
CA GLN A 28 -0.93 -2.06 12.36
C GLN A 28 0.52 -2.37 12.71
N HIS A 29 1.44 -1.67 12.08
CA HIS A 29 2.86 -1.74 12.40
C HIS A 29 3.20 -0.73 13.51
N HIS A 30 4.04 -1.15 14.47
CA HIS A 30 4.59 -0.29 15.50
C HIS A 30 6.08 -0.07 15.23
N PHE A 31 6.36 0.74 14.21
CA PHE A 31 7.71 1.14 13.90
C PHE A 31 8.26 2.09 14.96
N LYS A 32 9.58 2.04 15.12
CA LYS A 32 10.35 2.83 16.07
C LYS A 32 11.52 3.46 15.37
N ASP A 33 11.92 4.63 15.85
CA ASP A 33 13.18 5.23 15.46
C ASP A 33 14.34 4.41 16.01
N ALA A 34 15.44 4.34 15.26
CA ALA A 34 16.65 3.69 15.73
C ALA A 34 17.20 4.41 16.97
N ASP A 35 17.56 3.64 17.98
CA ASP A 35 18.18 4.12 19.22
C ASP A 35 19.57 3.48 19.41
N ASP A 36 20.27 3.89 20.48
CA ASP A 36 21.62 3.39 20.81
C ASP A 36 21.65 1.87 21.04
N SER A 37 20.52 1.23 21.36
CA SER A 37 20.46 -0.22 21.59
C SER A 37 20.56 -1.02 20.29
N VAL A 38 20.12 -0.44 19.17
CA VAL A 38 20.14 -1.09 17.84
C VAL A 38 21.16 -0.47 16.87
N ALA A 39 21.71 0.71 17.20
CA ALA A 39 22.65 1.44 16.35
C ALA A 39 23.87 0.60 15.93
N SER A 40 24.45 -0.18 16.84
CA SER A 40 25.61 -1.04 16.52
C SER A 40 25.26 -2.11 15.47
N LEU A 41 24.07 -2.70 15.57
CA LEU A 41 23.61 -3.73 14.65
C LEU A 41 23.30 -3.15 13.27
N ILE A 42 22.63 -1.99 13.23
CA ILE A 42 22.31 -1.27 11.98
C ILE A 42 23.59 -0.83 11.26
N ASN A 43 24.57 -0.32 12.00
CA ASN A 43 25.86 0.09 11.43
C ASN A 43 26.62 -1.12 10.85
N GLU A 44 26.63 -2.26 11.54
CA GLU A 44 27.27 -3.47 11.03
C GLU A 44 26.61 -3.96 9.73
N ILE A 45 25.27 -3.93 9.67
CA ILE A 45 24.51 -4.28 8.45
C ILE A 45 24.81 -3.29 7.32
N THR A 46 24.90 -2.00 7.64
CA THR A 46 25.23 -0.94 6.66
C THR A 46 26.64 -1.11 6.13
N ASP A 47 27.61 -1.43 6.98
CA ASP A 47 28.99 -1.71 6.60
C ASP A 47 29.10 -2.95 5.68
N LEU A 48 28.34 -4.01 5.99
CA LEU A 48 28.28 -5.20 5.14
C LEU A 48 27.71 -4.86 3.75
N LYS A 49 26.63 -4.05 3.69
CA LYS A 49 26.07 -3.56 2.42
C LYS A 49 27.07 -2.70 1.65
N ALA A 50 27.76 -1.78 2.32
CA ALA A 50 28.76 -0.90 1.71
C ALA A 50 29.95 -1.67 1.12
N ARG A 51 30.28 -2.84 1.69
CA ARG A 51 31.31 -3.75 1.18
C ARG A 51 30.83 -4.70 0.08
N GLY A 52 29.55 -4.61 -0.31
CA GLY A 52 28.94 -5.51 -1.30
C GLY A 52 28.65 -6.92 -0.77
N LEU A 53 28.75 -7.15 0.54
CA LEU A 53 28.50 -8.44 1.19
C LEU A 53 27.02 -8.62 1.51
N TYR A 54 26.17 -8.57 0.48
CA TYR A 54 24.71 -8.56 0.63
C TYR A 54 24.18 -9.85 1.27
N ASP A 55 24.78 -11.00 0.99
CA ASP A 55 24.35 -12.28 1.58
C ASP A 55 24.53 -12.29 3.11
N LEU A 56 25.67 -11.75 3.58
CA LEU A 56 25.96 -11.65 5.00
C LEU A 56 25.05 -10.61 5.67
N ALA A 57 24.81 -9.48 5.01
CA ALA A 57 23.88 -8.47 5.50
C ALA A 57 22.46 -9.04 5.62
N ALA A 58 21.97 -9.76 4.60
CA ALA A 58 20.66 -10.40 4.60
C ALA A 58 20.54 -11.44 5.72
N LYS A 59 21.55 -12.32 5.86
CA LYS A 59 21.61 -13.30 6.95
C LYS A 59 21.53 -12.63 8.32
N LYS A 60 22.29 -11.55 8.53
CA LYS A 60 22.29 -10.79 9.78
C LYS A 60 20.92 -10.17 10.08
N ILE A 61 20.24 -9.64 9.06
CA ILE A 61 18.87 -9.11 9.20
C ILE A 61 17.90 -10.23 9.61
N THR A 62 17.96 -11.39 8.94
CA THR A 62 17.08 -12.53 9.26
C THR A 62 17.32 -13.07 10.66
N GLU A 63 18.57 -13.22 11.09
CA GLU A 63 18.92 -13.71 12.42
C GLU A 63 18.48 -12.76 13.55
N ASN A 64 18.33 -11.47 13.26
CA ASN A 64 17.92 -10.45 14.23
C ASN A 64 16.53 -9.88 13.92
N ALA A 65 15.70 -10.59 13.15
CA ALA A 65 14.40 -10.10 12.67
C ALA A 65 13.44 -9.74 13.81
N ASN A 66 13.51 -10.45 14.94
CA ASN A 66 12.72 -10.17 16.14
C ASN A 66 12.99 -8.78 16.75
N ILE A 67 14.21 -8.25 16.58
CA ILE A 67 14.60 -6.93 17.06
C ILE A 67 14.40 -5.91 15.95
N LEU A 68 14.87 -6.24 14.73
CA LEU A 68 14.93 -5.30 13.60
C LEU A 68 13.58 -5.04 12.93
N SER A 69 12.58 -5.90 13.09
CA SER A 69 11.25 -5.74 12.47
C SER A 69 10.56 -4.43 12.84
N HIS A 70 10.90 -3.85 13.99
CA HIS A 70 10.36 -2.56 14.43
C HIS A 70 11.13 -1.36 13.88
N TYR A 71 12.33 -1.54 13.35
CA TYR A 71 13.22 -0.45 12.92
C TYR A 71 13.48 -0.46 11.42
N ASN A 72 12.91 -1.43 10.69
CA ASN A 72 13.11 -1.59 9.27
C ASN A 72 11.75 -1.64 8.57
N ILE A 73 11.61 -0.81 7.53
CA ILE A 73 10.49 -0.85 6.61
C ILE A 73 11.04 -1.47 5.32
N ASP A 74 10.55 -2.64 4.95
CA ASP A 74 10.91 -3.31 3.70
C ASP A 74 9.97 -2.95 2.56
N ALA A 75 10.35 -3.34 1.34
CA ALA A 75 9.58 -3.05 0.14
C ALA A 75 8.21 -3.74 0.16
N GLU A 76 8.10 -4.92 0.77
CA GLU A 76 6.82 -5.63 0.92
C GLU A 76 5.84 -4.82 1.77
N THR A 77 6.31 -4.27 2.89
CA THR A 77 5.48 -3.41 3.75
C THR A 77 5.06 -2.13 3.03
N ILE A 78 5.95 -1.51 2.26
CA ILE A 78 5.61 -0.32 1.46
C ILE A 78 4.55 -0.67 0.42
N ASN A 79 4.75 -1.74 -0.35
CA ASN A 79 3.79 -2.18 -1.36
C ASN A 79 2.41 -2.48 -0.75
N ALA A 80 2.37 -3.14 0.42
CA ALA A 80 1.13 -3.38 1.16
C ALA A 80 0.41 -2.09 1.54
N ILE A 81 1.15 -1.10 2.08
CA ILE A 81 0.58 0.21 2.46
C ILE A 81 0.08 0.97 1.23
N GLU A 82 0.85 0.99 0.13
CA GLU A 82 0.45 1.66 -1.10
C GLU A 82 -0.81 1.05 -1.72
N GLU A 83 -0.90 -0.28 -1.74
CA GLU A 83 -2.05 -1.00 -2.24
C GLU A 83 -3.31 -0.74 -1.41
N GLU A 84 -3.18 -0.75 -0.07
CA GLU A 84 -4.26 -0.41 0.85
C GLU A 84 -4.76 1.03 0.64
N ILE A 85 -3.84 2.00 0.49
CA ILE A 85 -4.20 3.40 0.19
C ILE A 85 -4.98 3.48 -1.13
N ARG A 86 -4.51 2.81 -2.19
CA ARG A 86 -5.20 2.77 -3.48
C ARG A 86 -6.59 2.16 -3.34
N ASN A 87 -6.72 1.03 -2.65
CA ASN A 87 -7.99 0.35 -2.44
C ASN A 87 -8.99 1.20 -1.63
N VAL A 88 -8.51 1.91 -0.61
CA VAL A 88 -9.33 2.88 0.15
C VAL A 88 -9.76 4.05 -0.72
N GLN A 89 -8.90 4.56 -1.62
CA GLN A 89 -9.27 5.59 -2.58
C GLN A 89 -10.36 5.10 -3.54
N ILE A 90 -10.23 3.87 -4.07
CA ILE A 90 -11.24 3.23 -4.91
C ILE A 90 -12.57 3.14 -4.16
N MET A 91 -12.56 2.68 -2.91
CA MET A 91 -13.77 2.64 -2.09
C MET A 91 -14.37 4.04 -1.88
N GLY A 92 -13.55 5.05 -1.58
CA GLY A 92 -14.00 6.43 -1.39
C GLY A 92 -14.67 7.03 -2.62
N ILE A 93 -14.10 6.75 -3.80
CA ILE A 93 -14.68 7.14 -5.10
C ILE A 93 -15.99 6.38 -5.36
N GLN A 94 -16.01 5.06 -5.13
CA GLN A 94 -17.19 4.20 -5.35
C GLN A 94 -18.30 4.38 -4.30
N LYS A 95 -18.03 4.97 -3.13
CA LYS A 95 -19.02 5.12 -2.04
C LYS A 95 -20.13 6.13 -2.34
N HIS A 96 -20.09 6.83 -3.46
CA HIS A 96 -21.21 7.65 -3.91
C HIS A 96 -21.87 6.93 -5.06
N GLN A 97 -22.81 6.03 -4.75
CA GLN A 97 -23.79 5.62 -5.76
C GLN A 97 -24.54 6.88 -6.19
N CYS A 98 -24.33 7.30 -7.42
CA CYS A 98 -25.00 8.42 -8.02
C CYS A 98 -26.27 7.93 -8.73
N ILE A 99 -27.36 8.66 -8.54
CA ILE A 99 -28.59 8.48 -9.31
C ILE A 99 -28.61 9.58 -10.37
N TYR A 100 -28.50 9.19 -11.64
CA TYR A 100 -28.58 10.10 -12.78
C TYR A 100 -30.01 10.12 -13.32
N PHE A 101 -30.51 11.32 -13.62
CA PHE A 101 -31.82 11.55 -14.21
C PHE A 101 -31.68 12.08 -15.65
N ASP A 102 -32.68 11.77 -16.47
CA ASP A 102 -32.87 12.27 -17.84
C ASP A 102 -31.81 11.76 -18.84
N ASN A 103 -30.65 12.41 -18.92
CA ASN A 103 -29.64 12.10 -19.93
C ASN A 103 -28.69 11.00 -19.45
N GLU A 104 -28.26 10.14 -20.38
CA GLU A 104 -27.21 9.16 -20.12
C GLU A 104 -25.93 9.90 -19.70
N PRO A 105 -25.35 9.58 -18.52
CA PRO A 105 -24.14 10.24 -18.06
C PRO A 105 -22.93 9.84 -18.91
N GLU A 106 -22.11 10.81 -19.33
CA GLU A 106 -20.85 10.55 -20.05
C GLU A 106 -19.86 9.70 -19.24
N ILE A 107 -20.01 9.71 -17.91
CA ILE A 107 -19.12 9.06 -16.95
C ILE A 107 -19.97 8.50 -15.81
N CYS A 108 -19.86 7.20 -15.51
CA CYS A 108 -20.51 6.55 -14.38
C CYS A 108 -19.58 5.59 -13.64
N CYS A 109 -19.83 5.39 -12.34
CA CYS A 109 -19.16 4.40 -11.51
C CYS A 109 -19.92 3.06 -11.53
N ARG A 110 -19.21 1.97 -11.25
CA ARG A 110 -19.82 0.65 -11.10
C ARG A 110 -20.82 0.68 -9.94
N ASN A 111 -22.07 0.26 -10.21
CA ASN A 111 -23.24 0.31 -9.32
C ASN A 111 -24.01 1.65 -9.28
N ASP A 112 -23.65 2.65 -10.08
CA ASP A 112 -24.51 3.82 -10.27
C ASP A 112 -25.84 3.46 -10.94
N VAL A 113 -26.88 4.25 -10.66
CA VAL A 113 -28.22 4.05 -11.22
C VAL A 113 -28.51 5.17 -12.20
N TRP A 114 -28.78 4.82 -13.46
CA TRP A 114 -29.36 5.76 -14.41
C TRP A 114 -30.85 5.46 -14.56
N LEU A 115 -31.67 6.48 -14.32
CA LEU A 115 -33.10 6.48 -14.58
C LEU A 115 -33.32 7.31 -15.85
N GLY A 116 -33.21 6.66 -17.00
CA GLY A 116 -33.64 7.23 -18.29
C GLY A 116 -35.15 7.04 -18.47
N GLU A 117 -35.81 8.02 -19.10
CA GLU A 117 -37.15 7.84 -19.67
C GLU A 117 -37.11 7.04 -20.98
#